data_AF-A0A4Q7Q7Q6-F1
#
_entry.id   AF-A0A4Q7Q7Q6-F1
#
_cell.length_a   1.000
_cell.length_b   1.000
_cell.length_c   1.000
_cell.angle_alpha   90.00
_cell.angle_beta   90.00
_cell.angle_gamma   90.00
#
_symmetry.space_group_name_H-M   'P 1'
#
loop_
_entity.id
_entity.type
_entity.pdbx_description
1 polymer ?
#
loop_
_entity_poly.entity_id
_entity_poly.type
_entity_poly.pdbx_seq_one_letter_code
_entity_poly.pdbx_strand_id
1 'polypeptide(L)'
;MRVLHRTGQWCPARQVGEVVAYDVRILPEYQVAGRPTVDRCYLLLDEAAQLTKPAVFEGPVEGWWYVDLVEIERSGDDLIVHDMYVDLLFPPALTRYQVLDLEELGDALRDGKITAAQCADALTATQQFVHRYLRGAEEGPNGPSATFPPDAVVELEQMPSFL
;
A
#
# COMPACT_ATOMS: atom_id res chain seq x y z
N MET A 1 -3.13 -16.95 -9.84
CA MET A 1 -2.34 -15.80 -9.36
C MET A 1 -2.17 -15.89 -7.85
N ARG A 2 -0.93 -15.68 -7.43
CA ARG A 2 -0.49 -15.45 -6.05
C ARG A 2 0.36 -14.18 -6.02
N VAL A 3 0.53 -13.62 -4.83
CA VAL A 3 1.40 -12.47 -4.58
C VAL A 3 2.49 -12.89 -3.60
N LEU A 4 3.76 -12.63 -3.91
CA LEU A 4 4.85 -12.70 -2.94
C LEU A 4 4.91 -11.37 -2.19
N HIS A 5 4.39 -11.37 -0.97
CA HIS A 5 4.47 -10.22 -0.06
C HIS A 5 5.91 -10.00 0.42
N ARG A 6 6.27 -8.76 0.72
CA ARG A 6 7.61 -8.36 1.22
C ARG A 6 8.12 -9.13 2.44
N THR A 7 7.24 -9.76 3.22
CA THR A 7 7.64 -10.69 4.31
C THR A 7 8.09 -12.07 3.81
N GLY A 8 8.18 -12.30 2.50
CA GLY A 8 8.51 -13.60 1.89
C GLY A 8 7.36 -14.60 1.82
N GLN A 9 6.11 -14.16 2.04
CA GLN A 9 4.92 -15.03 2.05
C GLN A 9 4.24 -15.05 0.68
N TRP A 10 4.03 -16.24 0.11
CA TRP A 10 3.18 -16.42 -1.07
C TRP A 10 1.71 -16.50 -0.67
N CYS A 11 0.91 -15.52 -1.10
CA CYS A 11 -0.48 -15.34 -0.70
C CYS A 11 -1.43 -15.58 -1.89
N PRO A 12 -2.50 -16.38 -1.74
CA PRO A 12 -3.57 -16.46 -2.74
C PRO A 12 -4.20 -15.08 -2.98
N ALA A 13 -4.43 -14.74 -4.24
CA ALA A 13 -4.91 -13.41 -4.61
C ALA A 13 -6.18 -13.45 -5.47
N ARG A 14 -6.90 -12.32 -5.50
CA ARG A 14 -8.06 -12.05 -6.37
C ARG A 14 -7.86 -10.71 -7.05
N GLN A 15 -8.30 -10.60 -8.29
CA GLN A 15 -8.19 -9.39 -9.08
C GLN A 15 -9.57 -8.89 -9.51
N VAL A 16 -9.78 -7.57 -9.39
CA VAL A 16 -10.91 -6.85 -9.95
C VAL A 16 -10.35 -5.62 -10.67
N GLY A 17 -10.47 -5.57 -12.00
CA GLY A 17 -9.84 -4.53 -12.81
C GLY A 17 -8.32 -4.49 -12.58
N GLU A 18 -7.79 -3.29 -12.31
CA GLU A 18 -6.36 -3.04 -12.03
C GLU A 18 -6.02 -3.11 -10.53
N VAL A 19 -6.87 -3.77 -9.73
CA VAL A 19 -6.64 -3.97 -8.30
C VAL A 19 -6.53 -5.44 -7.97
N VAL A 20 -5.47 -5.81 -7.24
CA VAL A 20 -5.26 -7.18 -6.74
C VAL A 20 -5.33 -7.17 -5.22
N ALA A 21 -6.24 -7.93 -4.64
CA ALA A 21 -6.27 -8.16 -3.20
C ALA A 21 -5.65 -9.52 -2.85
N TYR A 22 -4.99 -9.56 -1.70
CA TYR A 22 -4.52 -10.80 -1.09
C TYR A 22 -4.54 -10.69 0.43
N ASP A 23 -4.68 -11.83 1.10
CA ASP A 23 -4.66 -11.90 2.56
C ASP A 23 -3.32 -12.45 3.02
N VAL A 24 -2.68 -11.74 3.96
CA VAL A 24 -1.38 -12.10 4.51
C VAL A 24 -1.48 -12.34 6.01
N ARG A 25 -0.85 -13.43 6.49
CA ARG A 25 -0.76 -13.68 7.93
C ARG A 25 0.25 -12.70 8.53
N ILE A 26 -0.17 -11.99 9.56
CA ILE A 26 0.71 -11.11 10.33
C ILE A 26 1.73 -12.00 11.05
N LEU A 27 3.02 -11.66 10.94
CA LEU A 27 4.07 -12.45 11.58
C LEU A 27 3.89 -12.43 13.11
N PRO A 28 4.17 -13.54 13.83
CA PRO A 28 3.86 -13.67 15.25
C PRO A 28 4.38 -12.52 16.14
N GLU A 29 5.56 -11.99 15.84
CA GLU A 29 6.21 -10.90 16.55
C GLU A 29 5.49 -9.54 16.42
N TYR A 30 4.64 -9.38 15.40
CA TYR A 30 3.86 -8.17 15.17
C TYR A 30 2.39 -8.31 15.59
N GLN A 31 1.95 -9.51 15.97
CA GLN A 31 0.55 -9.73 16.35
C GLN A 31 0.20 -9.04 17.68
N VAL A 32 -0.99 -8.44 17.72
CA VAL A 32 -1.55 -7.85 18.93
C VAL A 32 -2.62 -8.78 19.51
N ALA A 33 -2.52 -9.05 20.80
CA ALA A 33 -3.44 -9.97 21.49
C ALA A 33 -4.90 -9.49 21.37
N GLY A 34 -5.79 -10.40 20.94
CA GLY A 34 -7.22 -10.12 20.80
C GLY A 34 -7.63 -9.42 19.49
N ARG A 35 -6.67 -9.17 18.59
CA ARG A 35 -6.93 -8.56 17.27
C ARG A 35 -6.84 -9.62 16.14
N PRO A 36 -7.33 -9.31 14.93
CA PRO A 36 -7.14 -10.18 13.77
C PRO A 36 -5.66 -10.47 13.53
N THR A 37 -5.36 -11.67 13.03
CA THR A 37 -4.00 -12.15 12.74
C THR A 37 -3.69 -12.18 11.24
N VAL A 38 -4.58 -11.58 10.44
CA VAL A 38 -4.51 -11.53 8.99
C VAL A 38 -4.82 -10.10 8.57
N ASP A 39 -4.00 -9.57 7.68
CA ASP A 39 -4.24 -8.31 6.98
C ASP A 39 -4.70 -8.61 5.56
N ARG A 40 -5.63 -7.80 5.06
CA ARG A 40 -5.95 -7.74 3.63
C ARG A 40 -5.20 -6.57 3.01
N CYS A 41 -4.36 -6.89 2.03
CA CYS A 41 -3.61 -5.93 1.24
C CYS A 41 -4.27 -5.76 -0.14
N TYR A 42 -4.13 -4.57 -0.72
CA TYR A 42 -4.61 -4.26 -2.08
C TYR A 42 -3.47 -3.64 -2.88
N LEU A 43 -3.08 -4.24 -4.00
CA LEU A 43 -2.14 -3.66 -4.95
C LEU A 43 -2.91 -2.88 -6.01
N LEU A 44 -2.58 -1.61 -6.20
CA LEU A 44 -3.03 -0.80 -7.33
C LEU A 44 -1.96 -0.90 -8.42
N LEU A 45 -2.23 -1.71 -9.44
CA LEU A 45 -1.21 -2.11 -10.42
C LEU A 45 -0.65 -0.92 -11.22
N ASP A 46 -1.50 0.08 -11.50
CA ASP A 46 -1.11 1.28 -12.26
C ASP A 46 -0.49 2.38 -11.40
N GLU A 47 -0.50 2.23 -10.08
CA GLU A 47 -0.15 3.30 -9.15
C GLU A 47 1.02 2.95 -8.25
N ALA A 48 1.63 1.77 -8.47
CA ALA A 48 2.81 1.31 -7.75
C ALA A 48 2.62 1.41 -6.22
N ALA A 49 1.42 1.04 -5.75
CA ALA A 49 1.00 1.22 -4.37
C ALA A 49 0.34 -0.03 -3.80
N GLN A 50 0.64 -0.33 -2.55
CA GLN A 50 -0.01 -1.35 -1.73
C GLN A 50 -0.75 -0.69 -0.58
N LEU A 51 -2.03 -1.02 -0.40
CA LEU A 51 -2.88 -0.45 0.63
C LEU A 51 -3.19 -1.53 1.66
N THR A 52 -3.16 -1.14 2.93
CA THR A 52 -3.59 -1.98 4.03
C THR A 52 -4.27 -1.12 5.10
N LYS A 53 -5.21 -1.68 5.86
CA LYS A 53 -5.58 -1.16 7.18
C LYS A 53 -5.00 -2.12 8.21
N PRO A 54 -3.78 -1.89 8.71
CA PRO A 54 -3.09 -2.89 9.51
C PRO A 54 -3.91 -3.24 10.75
N ALA A 55 -4.21 -4.52 10.96
CA ALA A 55 -4.96 -4.98 12.11
C ALA A 55 -4.23 -4.72 13.43
N VAL A 56 -2.92 -4.50 13.36
CA VAL A 56 -2.03 -4.16 14.49
C VAL A 56 -2.12 -2.70 14.92
N PHE A 57 -2.73 -1.80 14.11
CA PHE A 57 -2.89 -0.40 14.49
C PHE A 57 -3.94 -0.24 15.60
N GLU A 58 -3.55 0.48 16.65
CA GLU A 58 -4.36 0.70 17.85
C GLU A 58 -4.48 2.19 18.20
N GLY A 59 -5.51 2.54 18.97
CA GLY A 59 -5.68 3.87 19.52
C GLY A 59 -5.90 4.93 18.42
N PRO A 60 -5.19 6.08 18.43
CA PRO A 60 -5.46 7.18 17.51
C PRO A 60 -5.32 6.86 16.01
N VAL A 61 -4.59 5.79 15.66
CA VAL A 61 -4.35 5.35 14.28
C VAL A 61 -5.13 4.09 13.90
N GLU A 62 -6.00 3.59 14.78
CA GLU A 62 -6.82 2.42 14.50
C GLU A 62 -7.71 2.65 13.27
N GLY A 63 -7.67 1.70 12.32
CA GLY A 63 -8.43 1.75 11.07
C GLY A 63 -7.91 2.74 10.04
N TRP A 64 -6.76 3.39 10.27
CA TRP A 64 -6.11 4.23 9.27
C TRP A 64 -5.59 3.39 8.10
N TRP A 65 -5.49 4.04 6.95
CA TRP A 65 -4.85 3.46 5.77
C TRP A 65 -3.35 3.66 5.86
N TYR A 66 -2.63 2.56 5.67
CA TYR A 66 -1.21 2.52 5.40
C TYR A 66 -1.02 2.19 3.93
N VAL A 67 -0.22 3.00 3.22
CA VAL A 67 0.07 2.81 1.81
C VAL A 67 1.57 2.68 1.63
N ASP A 68 2.03 1.49 1.27
CA ASP A 68 3.40 1.27 0.85
C ASP A 68 3.53 1.63 -0.63
N LEU A 69 4.54 2.42 -1.00
CA LEU A 69 4.96 2.53 -2.40
C LEU A 69 5.81 1.30 -2.73
N VAL A 70 5.51 0.69 -3.87
CA VAL A 70 6.04 -0.62 -4.25
C VAL A 70 6.35 -0.71 -5.74
N GLU A 71 7.38 -1.45 -6.09
CA GLU A 71 7.57 -1.96 -7.44
C GLU A 71 6.88 -3.33 -7.54
N ILE A 72 6.09 -3.53 -8.60
CA ILE A 72 5.30 -4.74 -8.82
C ILE A 72 5.89 -5.49 -10.00
N GLU A 73 6.59 -6.59 -9.73
CA GLU A 73 7.15 -7.46 -10.75
C GLU A 73 6.15 -8.56 -11.12
N ARG A 74 5.95 -8.79 -12.42
CA ARG A 74 5.19 -9.94 -12.92
C ARG A 74 6.10 -11.14 -13.15
N SER A 75 5.76 -12.27 -12.56
CA SER A 75 6.45 -13.56 -12.75
C SER A 75 5.46 -14.63 -13.20
N GLY A 76 5.27 -14.74 -14.52
CA GLY A 76 4.19 -15.55 -15.09
C GLY A 76 2.82 -15.02 -14.69
N ASP A 77 2.00 -15.86 -14.07
CA ASP A 77 0.67 -15.50 -13.55
C ASP A 77 0.70 -14.97 -12.10
N ASP A 78 1.89 -14.86 -11.51
CA ASP A 78 2.09 -14.43 -10.13
C ASP A 78 2.74 -13.03 -10.07
N LEU A 79 2.59 -12.35 -8.94
CA LEU A 79 3.16 -11.03 -8.69
C LEU A 79 4.18 -11.09 -7.55
N ILE A 80 5.23 -10.29 -7.64
CA ILE A 80 6.22 -10.08 -6.59
C ILE A 80 6.21 -8.60 -6.22
N VAL A 81 6.07 -8.33 -4.92
CA VAL A 81 6.03 -6.97 -4.38
C VAL A 81 7.40 -6.62 -3.81
N HIS A 82 8.01 -5.58 -4.37
CA HIS A 82 9.26 -5.01 -3.89
C HIS A 82 8.96 -3.68 -3.20
N ASP A 83 9.41 -3.57 -1.96
CA ASP A 83 9.23 -2.39 -1.14
C ASP A 83 10.08 -1.21 -1.66
N MET A 84 9.49 -0.02 -1.76
CA MET A 84 10.18 1.21 -2.19
C MET A 84 10.39 2.22 -1.06
N TYR A 85 10.35 1.76 0.20
CA TYR A 85 10.76 2.47 1.42
C TYR A 85 10.02 3.76 1.76
N VAL A 86 9.04 4.18 0.95
CA VAL A 86 8.23 5.37 1.24
C VAL A 86 6.81 4.91 1.49
N ASP A 87 6.26 5.39 2.60
CA ASP A 87 4.91 5.05 3.00
C ASP A 87 4.06 6.31 3.21
N LEU A 88 2.74 6.15 3.06
CA LEU A 88 1.76 7.16 3.42
C LEU A 88 0.83 6.64 4.51
N LEU A 89 0.50 7.50 5.46
CA LEU A 89 -0.40 7.19 6.55
C LEU A 89 -1.49 8.27 6.70
N PHE A 90 -2.75 7.86 6.60
CA PHE A 90 -3.89 8.80 6.68
C PHE A 90 -5.18 8.16 7.24
N PRO A 91 -6.05 8.95 7.91
CA PRO A 91 -7.31 8.44 8.45
C PRO A 91 -8.32 8.18 7.32
N PRO A 92 -9.34 7.32 7.55
CA PRO A 92 -10.38 7.04 6.55
C PRO A 92 -11.15 8.28 6.06
N ALA A 93 -11.28 9.29 6.92
CA ALA A 93 -11.94 10.55 6.59
C ALA A 93 -11.07 11.52 5.78
N LEU A 94 -9.82 11.16 5.45
CA LEU A 94 -8.89 11.94 4.61
C LEU A 94 -8.72 13.41 5.01
N THR A 95 -8.62 13.69 6.32
CA THR A 95 -8.45 15.06 6.82
C THR A 95 -6.99 15.54 6.85
N ARG A 96 -6.04 14.62 6.65
CA ARG A 96 -4.59 14.85 6.61
C ARG A 96 -3.89 13.59 6.11
N TYR A 97 -2.65 13.70 5.68
CA TYR A 97 -1.77 12.55 5.45
C TYR A 97 -0.37 12.84 5.98
N GLN A 98 0.38 11.77 6.23
CA GLN A 98 1.79 11.80 6.59
C GLN A 98 2.57 11.04 5.51
N VAL A 99 3.74 11.55 5.16
CA VAL A 99 4.75 10.79 4.39
C VAL A 99 5.76 10.28 5.42
N LEU A 100 6.05 8.98 5.36
CA LEU A 100 6.95 8.30 6.28
C LEU A 100 8.19 7.79 5.51
N ASP A 101 9.25 7.53 6.27
CA ASP A 101 10.42 6.73 5.87
C ASP A 101 11.21 7.25 4.65
N LEU A 102 11.13 8.55 4.37
CA LEU A 102 11.96 9.21 3.35
C LEU A 102 13.47 9.06 3.61
N GLU A 103 13.87 8.96 4.88
CA GLU A 103 15.24 8.65 5.26
C GLU A 103 15.65 7.23 4.84
N GLU A 104 14.73 6.25 4.93
CA GLU A 104 15.00 4.88 4.53
C GLU A 104 15.13 4.77 3.01
N LEU A 105 14.32 5.50 2.24
CA LEU A 105 14.51 5.65 0.79
C LEU A 105 15.90 6.20 0.46
N GLY A 106 16.34 7.24 1.20
CA GLY A 106 17.64 7.85 1.03
C GLY A 106 18.80 6.90 1.34
N ASP A 107 18.70 6.15 2.44
CA ASP A 107 19.66 5.14 2.83
C ASP A 107 19.69 3.97 1.83
N ALA A 108 18.53 3.51 1.35
CA ALA A 108 18.44 2.46 0.34
C ALA A 108 19.12 2.85 -0.98
N LEU A 109 18.96 4.10 -1.42
CA LEU A 109 19.66 4.64 -2.58
C LEU A 109 21.17 4.71 -2.33
N ARG A 110 21.59 5.27 -1.18
CA ARG A 110 23.01 5.42 -0.82
C ARG A 110 23.72 4.08 -0.75
N ASP A 111 23.07 3.08 -0.17
CA ASP A 111 23.61 1.75 0.06
C ASP A 111 23.49 0.86 -1.19
N GLY A 112 22.91 1.36 -2.28
CA GLY A 112 22.79 0.66 -3.56
C GLY A 112 21.74 -0.46 -3.58
N LYS A 113 20.80 -0.46 -2.63
CA LYS A 113 19.67 -1.40 -2.58
C LYS A 113 18.65 -1.11 -3.69
N ILE A 114 18.53 0.16 -4.07
CA ILE A 114 17.74 0.63 -5.20
C ILE A 114 18.60 1.50 -6.11
N THR A 115 18.22 1.58 -7.38
CA THR A 115 18.85 2.48 -8.35
C THR A 115 18.33 3.91 -8.21
N ALA A 116 19.06 4.87 -8.76
CA ALA A 116 18.59 6.25 -8.85
C ALA A 116 17.29 6.38 -9.66
N ALA A 117 17.08 5.52 -10.66
CA ALA A 117 15.83 5.47 -11.43
C ALA A 117 14.66 5.02 -10.55
N GLN A 118 14.80 3.88 -9.86
CA GLN A 118 13.78 3.40 -8.92
C GLN A 118 13.44 4.42 -7.83
N CYS A 119 14.44 5.13 -7.29
CA CYS A 119 14.21 6.22 -6.34
C CYS A 119 13.39 7.37 -6.95
N ALA A 120 13.73 7.81 -8.16
CA ALA A 120 12.98 8.85 -8.87
C ALA A 120 11.53 8.43 -9.18
N ASP A 121 11.34 7.18 -9.55
CA ASP A 121 10.02 6.60 -9.82
C ASP A 121 9.18 6.52 -8.54
N ALA A 122 9.77 6.11 -7.40
CA ALA A 122 9.08 6.09 -6.10
C ALA A 122 8.64 7.50 -5.66
N LEU A 123 9.50 8.51 -5.81
CA LEU A 123 9.15 9.91 -5.53
C LEU A 123 8.00 10.40 -6.43
N THR A 124 8.05 10.02 -7.72
CA THR A 124 7.00 10.38 -8.69
C THR A 124 5.67 9.72 -8.34
N ALA A 125 5.68 8.41 -8.05
CA ALA A 125 4.51 7.64 -7.66
C ALA A 125 3.88 8.18 -6.37
N THR A 126 4.71 8.52 -5.38
CA THR A 126 4.27 9.15 -4.13
C THR A 126 3.47 10.43 -4.41
N GLN A 127 4.02 11.33 -5.22
CA GLN A 127 3.35 12.60 -5.53
C GLN A 127 2.10 12.40 -6.39
N GLN A 128 2.12 11.44 -7.32
CA GLN A 128 0.96 11.10 -8.14
C GLN A 128 -0.19 10.53 -7.30
N PHE A 129 0.11 9.67 -6.33
CA PHE A 129 -0.88 9.14 -5.39
C PHE A 129 -1.52 10.27 -4.58
N VAL A 130 -0.71 11.19 -4.04
CA VAL A 130 -1.19 12.38 -3.33
C VAL A 130 -2.11 13.22 -4.21
N HIS A 131 -1.70 13.52 -5.45
CA HIS A 131 -2.53 14.28 -6.40
C HIS A 131 -3.83 13.57 -6.77
N ARG A 132 -3.80 12.24 -6.81
CA ARG A 132 -4.94 11.44 -7.23
C ARG A 132 -6.01 11.41 -6.14
N TYR A 133 -5.61 11.24 -4.89
CA TYR A 133 -6.56 10.92 -3.80
C TYR A 133 -6.52 11.86 -2.60
N LEU A 134 -5.38 12.45 -2.27
CA LEU A 134 -5.17 13.05 -0.95
C LEU A 134 -5.17 14.58 -0.96
N ARG A 135 -4.78 15.19 -2.08
CA ARG A 135 -4.67 16.65 -2.20
C ARG A 135 -6.06 17.29 -2.23
N GLY A 136 -6.36 18.11 -1.23
CA GLY A 136 -7.61 18.87 -1.13
C GLY A 136 -7.74 19.96 -2.20
N ALA A 137 -8.97 20.35 -2.54
CA ALA A 137 -9.23 21.43 -3.49
C ALA A 137 -8.80 22.81 -2.96
N GLU A 138 -8.64 22.95 -1.65
CA GLU A 138 -8.11 24.13 -0.97
C GLU A 138 -6.58 24.24 -1.06
N GLU A 139 -5.88 23.14 -1.35
CA GLU A 139 -4.42 23.07 -1.38
C GLU A 139 -3.84 23.38 -2.77
N GLY A 140 -4.69 23.76 -3.73
CA GLY A 140 -4.28 24.18 -5.06
C GLY A 140 -5.42 24.19 -6.07
N PRO A 141 -5.12 24.53 -7.34
CA PRO A 141 -6.15 24.62 -8.39
C PRO A 141 -6.77 23.26 -8.76
N ASN A 142 -6.15 22.16 -8.35
CA ASN A 142 -6.59 20.81 -8.63
C ASN A 142 -6.83 20.09 -7.29
N GLY A 143 -8.08 19.74 -7.02
CA GLY A 143 -8.43 18.79 -5.95
C GLY A 143 -8.11 17.34 -6.34
N PRO A 144 -8.57 16.34 -5.57
CA PRO A 144 -8.29 14.95 -5.89
C PRO A 144 -8.98 14.60 -7.20
N SER A 145 -8.25 13.91 -8.09
CA SER A 145 -8.77 13.52 -9.40
C SER A 145 -9.59 12.23 -9.37
N ALA A 146 -9.56 11.49 -8.25
CA ALA A 146 -10.34 10.28 -8.04
C ALA A 146 -10.80 10.14 -6.58
N THR A 147 -11.85 9.35 -6.37
CA THR A 147 -12.32 8.98 -5.03
C THR A 147 -11.45 7.88 -4.44
N PHE A 148 -11.30 7.89 -3.12
CA PHE A 148 -10.55 6.90 -2.37
C PHE A 148 -11.41 6.27 -1.25
N PRO A 149 -11.29 4.96 -1.00
CA PRO A 149 -10.53 3.99 -1.80
C PRO A 149 -11.22 3.75 -3.17
N PRO A 150 -10.50 3.24 -4.18
CA PRO A 150 -11.11 2.88 -5.46
C PRO A 150 -12.27 1.88 -5.30
N ASP A 151 -13.27 1.92 -6.18
CA ASP A 151 -14.45 1.04 -6.10
C ASP A 151 -14.08 -0.45 -6.09
N ALA A 152 -13.04 -0.84 -6.85
CA ALA A 152 -12.54 -2.22 -6.86
C ALA A 152 -11.97 -2.65 -5.49
N VAL A 153 -11.36 -1.74 -4.73
CA VAL A 153 -10.93 -2.02 -3.33
C VAL A 153 -12.15 -2.26 -2.45
N VAL A 154 -13.21 -1.45 -2.59
CA VAL A 154 -14.47 -1.64 -1.84
C VAL A 154 -15.09 -2.99 -2.16
N GLU A 155 -15.14 -3.40 -3.42
CA GLU A 155 -15.64 -4.71 -3.84
C GLU A 155 -14.81 -5.86 -3.22
N LEU A 156 -13.49 -5.77 -3.31
CA LEU A 156 -12.57 -6.76 -2.75
C LEU A 156 -12.61 -6.82 -1.22
N GLU A 157 -12.87 -5.70 -0.53
CA GLU A 157 -12.99 -5.64 0.94
C GLU A 157 -14.20 -6.45 1.44
N GLN A 158 -15.28 -6.55 0.64
CA GLN A 158 -16.49 -7.32 1.01
C GLN A 158 -16.35 -8.84 0.83
N MET A 159 -15.29 -9.32 0.18
CA MET A 159 -15.10 -10.75 -0.05
C MET A 159 -14.67 -11.48 1.24
N PRO A 160 -15.01 -12.78 1.41
CA PRO A 160 -14.47 -13.58 2.51
C PRO A 160 -12.95 -13.69 2.44
N SER A 161 -12.31 -14.16 3.51
CA SER A 161 -10.87 -14.39 3.51
C SER A 161 -10.44 -15.36 2.42
N PHE A 162 -9.24 -15.14 1.88
CA PHE A 162 -8.61 -15.99 0.85
C PHE A 162 -7.70 -17.07 1.43
N LEU A 163 -7.52 -17.10 2.76
CA LEU A 163 -6.72 -18.09 3.51
C LEU A 163 -7.54 -19.27 4.03
#